data_AF-A0AB36V0M7-F1
#
_entry.id   AF-A0AB36V0M7-F1
#
_cell.length_a   1.000
_cell.length_b   1.000
_cell.length_c   1.000
_cell.angle_alpha   90.00
_cell.angle_beta   90.00
_cell.angle_gamma   90.00
#
_symmetry.space_group_name_H-M   'P 1'
#
loop_
_entity.id
_entity.type
_entity.pdbx_description
1 polymer ?
#
loop_
_entity_poly.entity_id
_entity_poly.type
_entity_poly.pdbx_seq_one_letter_code
_entity_poly.pdbx_strand_id
1 'polypeptide(L)'
;FKCIATYSSKMYVDVVTFADQTDPLQVTPIALTGNVFKNGQGMVQAIAKVYQAGAEVDAAGTKYQYKWYLYNAGGTMVPNWGGTTNYKTGKTLTVQASEITGKGTVICEIE
;
A
#
# COMPACT_ATOMS: atom_id res chain seq x y z
N PHE A 1 -20.06 -23.82 6.32
CA PHE A 1 -20.56 -25.18 6.61
C PHE A 1 -21.96 -25.07 7.20
N LYS A 2 -22.89 -25.98 6.85
CA LYS A 2 -24.29 -25.95 7.33
C LYS A 2 -24.56 -27.20 8.16
N CYS A 3 -24.91 -27.03 9.43
CA CYS A 3 -25.35 -28.13 10.28
C CYS A 3 -26.89 -28.13 10.34
N ILE A 4 -27.48 -29.31 10.20
CA ILE A 4 -28.92 -29.52 10.35
C ILE A 4 -29.10 -30.64 11.35
N ALA A 5 -29.77 -30.35 12.46
CA ALA A 5 -30.11 -31.33 13.48
C ALA A 5 -31.62 -31.37 13.70
N THR A 6 -32.18 -32.57 13.86
CA THR A 6 -33.61 -32.74 14.11
C THR A 6 -33.81 -33.41 15.46
N TYR A 7 -34.61 -32.80 16.32
CA TYR A 7 -35.01 -33.37 17.62
C TYR A 7 -36.50 -33.16 17.84
N SER A 8 -37.21 -34.24 18.21
CA SER A 8 -38.66 -34.23 18.47
C SER A 8 -39.48 -33.55 17.35
N SER A 9 -39.20 -33.91 16.08
CA SER A 9 -39.85 -33.37 14.87
C SER A 9 -39.61 -31.86 14.62
N LYS A 10 -38.72 -31.21 15.36
CA LYS A 10 -38.26 -29.84 15.10
C LYS A 10 -36.85 -29.87 14.51
N MET A 11 -36.65 -29.08 13.46
CA MET A 11 -35.38 -28.95 12.77
C MET A 11 -34.68 -27.66 13.20
N TYR A 12 -33.42 -27.79 13.58
CA TYR A 12 -32.53 -26.70 13.97
C TYR A 12 -31.42 -26.60 12.93
N VAL A 13 -31.18 -25.38 12.45
CA VAL A 13 -30.15 -25.08 11.46
C VAL A 13 -29.18 -24.10 12.07
N ASP A 14 -27.90 -24.43 12.01
CA ASP A 14 -26.83 -23.51 12.32
C ASP A 14 -25.89 -23.38 11.12
N VAL A 15 -25.43 -22.17 10.88
CA VAL A 15 -24.58 -21.83 9.74
C VAL A 15 -23.30 -21.21 10.27
N VAL A 16 -22.20 -21.95 10.11
CA VAL A 16 -20.86 -21.43 10.38
C VAL A 16 -20.25 -20.99 9.06
N THR A 17 -19.94 -19.70 8.95
CA THR A 17 -19.23 -19.13 7.79
C THR A 17 -17.76 -19.01 8.14
N PHE A 18 -16.89 -19.59 7.31
CA PHE A 18 -15.46 -19.32 7.34
C PHE A 18 -15.14 -18.44 6.13
N ALA A 19 -14.53 -17.27 6.38
CA ALA A 19 -13.97 -16.44 5.33
C ALA A 19 -12.48 -16.74 5.28
N ASP A 20 -12.03 -17.32 4.18
CA ASP A 20 -10.61 -17.53 3.93
C ASP A 20 -10.03 -16.28 3.27
N GLN A 21 -9.16 -15.59 4.00
CA GLN A 21 -8.39 -14.42 3.54
C GLN A 21 -6.95 -14.84 3.23
N THR A 22 -6.74 -16.09 2.78
CA THR A 22 -5.40 -16.56 2.43
C THR A 22 -4.79 -15.65 1.38
N ASP A 23 -3.77 -14.94 1.85
CA ASP A 23 -2.82 -14.14 1.10
C ASP A 23 -3.31 -12.74 0.69
N PRO A 24 -3.46 -11.83 1.68
CA PRO A 24 -3.66 -10.41 1.39
C PRO A 24 -2.48 -9.88 0.57
N LEU A 25 -2.78 -9.01 -0.39
CA LEU A 25 -1.75 -8.28 -1.12
C LEU A 25 -1.03 -7.33 -0.16
N GLN A 26 0.30 -7.42 -0.12
CA GLN A 26 1.15 -6.52 0.65
C GLN A 26 1.97 -5.65 -0.29
N VAL A 27 1.79 -4.34 -0.22
CA VAL A 27 2.67 -3.37 -0.88
C VAL A 27 3.78 -2.92 0.08
N THR A 28 5.02 -3.02 -0.36
CA THR A 28 6.22 -2.64 0.42
C THR A 28 7.04 -1.62 -0.36
N PRO A 29 7.06 -0.35 0.07
CA PRO A 29 8.01 0.65 -0.44
C PRO A 29 9.45 0.32 -0.04
N ILE A 30 10.37 0.37 -1.00
CA ILE A 30 11.81 0.16 -0.80
C ILE A 30 12.56 1.38 -1.32
N ALA A 31 13.35 2.03 -0.47
CA ALA A 31 14.22 3.14 -0.87
C ALA A 31 15.48 2.61 -1.57
N LEU A 32 15.71 3.04 -2.81
CA LEU A 32 16.83 2.61 -3.65
C LEU A 32 18.09 3.44 -3.41
N THR A 33 17.95 4.74 -3.17
CA THR A 33 19.07 5.68 -3.00
C THR A 33 19.24 6.16 -1.56
N GLY A 34 18.63 5.44 -0.60
CA GLY A 34 18.61 5.80 0.82
C GLY A 34 17.43 6.72 1.18
N ASN A 35 17.42 7.22 2.42
CA ASN A 35 16.29 7.96 3.00
C ASN A 35 16.69 9.33 3.59
N VAL A 36 17.90 9.82 3.30
CA VAL A 36 18.42 11.08 3.84
C VAL A 36 18.84 12.00 2.69
N PHE A 37 18.25 13.19 2.64
CA PHE A 37 18.72 14.28 1.79
C PHE A 37 19.88 15.02 2.47
N LYS A 38 20.99 15.23 1.76
CA LYS A 38 22.11 16.02 2.28
C LYS A 38 21.94 17.48 1.87
N ASN A 39 22.00 18.40 2.83
CA ASN A 39 21.91 19.85 2.62
C ASN A 39 20.68 20.31 1.83
N GLY A 40 19.55 19.59 1.93
CA GLY A 40 18.33 19.92 1.18
C GLY A 40 18.48 19.77 -0.34
N GLN A 41 19.45 18.96 -0.80
CA GLN A 41 19.72 18.72 -2.21
C GLN A 41 19.61 17.24 -2.57
N GLY A 42 19.40 17.00 -3.87
CA GLY A 42 19.34 15.66 -4.46
C GLY A 42 17.94 15.07 -4.48
N MET A 43 17.91 13.77 -4.82
CA MET A 43 16.69 13.00 -4.97
C MET A 43 16.78 11.66 -4.25
N VAL A 44 15.65 11.22 -3.72
CA VAL A 44 15.46 9.86 -3.21
C VAL A 44 14.57 9.12 -4.18
N GLN A 45 15.00 7.93 -4.58
CA GLN A 45 14.20 7.01 -5.38
C GLN A 45 13.68 5.89 -4.50
N ALA A 46 12.41 5.54 -4.66
CA ALA A 46 11.78 4.40 -4.03
C ALA A 46 11.04 3.55 -5.06
N ILE A 47 10.89 2.26 -4.80
CA ILE A 47 10.11 1.34 -5.62
C ILE A 47 9.09 0.61 -4.76
N ALA A 48 7.88 0.41 -5.27
CA ALA A 48 6.87 -0.42 -4.62
C ALA A 48 6.97 -1.87 -5.12
N LYS A 49 7.14 -2.79 -4.16
CA LYS A 49 7.04 -4.24 -4.41
C LYS A 49 5.75 -4.78 -3.85
N VAL A 50 5.03 -5.56 -4.66
CA VAL A 50 3.74 -6.16 -4.28
C VAL A 50 3.95 -7.64 -4.08
N TYR A 51 3.64 -8.12 -2.88
CA TYR A 51 3.78 -9.50 -2.49
C TYR A 51 2.41 -10.14 -2.25
N GLN A 52 2.28 -11.40 -2.67
CA GLN A 52 1.18 -12.29 -2.32
C GLN A 52 1.77 -13.65 -2.01
N ALA A 53 1.35 -14.29 -0.92
CA ALA A 53 1.89 -15.58 -0.50
C ALA A 53 3.43 -15.64 -0.43
N GLY A 54 4.08 -14.51 -0.08
CA GLY A 54 5.54 -14.39 0.00
C GLY A 54 6.27 -14.21 -1.34
N ALA A 55 5.57 -14.21 -2.48
CA ALA A 55 6.16 -14.00 -3.80
C ALA A 55 5.83 -12.60 -4.36
N GLU A 56 6.77 -11.97 -5.05
CA GLU A 56 6.50 -10.70 -5.75
C GLU A 56 5.59 -10.98 -6.96
N VAL A 57 4.40 -10.38 -6.99
CA VAL A 57 3.34 -10.67 -7.99
C VAL A 57 3.17 -9.61 -9.07
N ASP A 58 3.91 -8.50 -8.98
CA ASP A 58 3.86 -7.42 -9.98
C ASP A 58 5.24 -6.78 -10.19
N ALA A 59 6.25 -7.59 -10.49
CA ALA A 59 7.62 -7.11 -10.71
C ALA A 59 7.72 -6.10 -11.87
N ALA A 60 6.88 -6.25 -12.90
CA ALA A 60 6.84 -5.33 -14.05
C ALA A 60 6.09 -4.01 -13.76
N GLY A 61 5.24 -3.97 -12.73
CA GLY A 61 4.45 -2.78 -12.40
C GLY A 61 3.29 -2.52 -13.36
N THR A 62 2.77 -3.57 -13.98
CA THR A 62 1.72 -3.48 -15.00
C THR A 62 0.39 -4.02 -14.51
N LYS A 63 0.38 -4.71 -13.36
CA LYS A 63 -0.83 -5.35 -12.83
C LYS A 63 -1.67 -4.39 -11.99
N TYR A 64 -1.03 -3.46 -11.29
CA TYR A 64 -1.70 -2.53 -10.38
C TYR A 64 -1.35 -1.07 -10.69
N GLN A 65 -2.24 -0.17 -10.30
CA GLN A 65 -1.99 1.26 -10.29
C GLN A 65 -1.37 1.65 -8.95
N TYR A 66 -0.16 2.22 -8.99
CA TYR A 66 0.56 2.64 -7.80
C TYR A 66 0.31 4.11 -7.52
N LYS A 67 -0.21 4.44 -6.35
CA LYS A 67 -0.42 5.81 -5.87
C LYS A 67 0.47 6.10 -4.69
N TRP A 68 1.25 7.17 -4.78
CA TRP A 68 2.18 7.60 -3.75
C TRP A 68 1.72 8.88 -3.10
N TYR A 69 1.51 8.84 -1.80
CA TYR A 69 1.13 9.98 -0.99
C TYR A 69 2.32 10.44 -0.16
N LEU A 70 2.46 11.75 -0.02
CA LEU A 70 3.45 12.36 0.86
C LEU A 70 2.74 12.94 2.08
N TYR A 71 3.29 12.67 3.25
CA TYR A 71 2.87 13.25 4.53
C TYR A 71 4.02 14.06 5.11
N ASN A 72 3.70 15.23 5.67
CA ASN A 72 4.68 16.09 6.32
C ASN A 72 5.11 15.54 7.70
N ALA A 73 6.03 16.23 8.37
CA ALA A 73 6.51 15.84 9.70
C ALA A 73 5.41 15.76 10.78
N GLY A 74 4.28 16.43 10.57
CA GLY A 74 3.11 16.40 11.45
C GLY A 74 2.08 15.32 11.09
N GLY A 75 2.36 14.46 10.10
CA GLY A 75 1.42 13.42 9.65
C GLY A 75 0.23 13.95 8.85
N THR A 76 0.30 15.19 8.34
CA THR A 76 -0.71 15.72 7.40
C THR A 76 -0.29 15.42 5.97
N MET A 77 -1.23 14.96 5.15
CA MET A 77 -1.00 14.73 3.72
C MET A 77 -0.68 16.05 3.01
N VAL A 78 0.33 16.04 2.16
CA VAL A 78 0.70 17.17 1.30
C VAL A 78 -0.26 17.19 0.11
N PRO A 79 -1.14 18.20 -0.01
CA PRO A 79 -2.09 18.27 -1.12
C PRO A 79 -1.37 18.58 -2.43
N ASN A 80 -1.97 18.16 -3.55
CA ASN A 80 -1.50 18.45 -4.90
C ASN A 80 -0.03 18.05 -5.17
N TRP A 81 0.50 17.06 -4.45
CA TRP A 81 1.89 16.61 -4.64
C TRP A 81 2.16 16.00 -6.02
N GLY A 82 1.12 15.47 -6.68
CA GLY A 82 1.15 15.07 -8.09
C GLY A 82 0.88 16.20 -9.08
N GLY A 83 0.92 17.47 -8.64
CA GLY A 83 0.58 18.65 -9.43
C GLY A 83 -0.90 19.00 -9.37
N THR A 84 -1.76 18.10 -9.87
CA THR A 84 -3.24 18.25 -9.81
C THR A 84 -3.92 17.22 -8.91
N THR A 85 -3.18 16.19 -8.50
CA THR A 85 -3.63 15.11 -7.60
C THR A 85 -2.85 15.16 -6.30
N ASN A 86 -3.43 14.62 -5.22
CA ASN A 86 -2.74 14.48 -3.93
C ASN A 86 -1.65 13.40 -3.93
N TYR A 87 -1.50 12.66 -5.03
CA TYR A 87 -0.56 11.55 -5.16
C TYR A 87 0.19 11.57 -6.49
N LYS A 88 1.39 11.00 -6.50
CA LYS A 88 2.14 10.66 -7.71
C LYS A 88 1.84 9.22 -8.13
N THR A 89 2.05 8.88 -9.41
CA THR A 89 1.79 7.54 -9.94
C THR A 89 3.05 6.84 -10.44
N GLY A 90 2.98 5.51 -10.51
CA GLY A 90 4.03 4.65 -11.07
C GLY A 90 4.69 3.74 -10.02
N LYS A 91 5.21 2.58 -10.44
CA LYS A 91 5.87 1.61 -9.53
C LYS A 91 7.10 2.21 -8.84
N THR A 92 7.81 3.08 -9.54
CA THR A 92 8.96 3.82 -9.01
C THR A 92 8.53 5.26 -8.70
N LEU A 93 8.92 5.74 -7.53
CA LEU A 93 8.74 7.10 -7.06
C LEU A 93 10.09 7.82 -7.04
N THR A 94 10.11 9.06 -7.50
CA THR A 94 11.21 10.01 -7.26
C THR A 94 10.71 11.16 -6.40
N VAL A 95 11.37 11.37 -5.26
CA VAL A 95 11.13 12.47 -4.34
C VAL A 95 12.31 13.42 -4.40
N GLN A 96 12.06 14.68 -4.72
CA GLN A 96 13.10 15.70 -4.70
C GLN A 96 13.23 16.31 -3.30
N ALA A 97 14.43 16.69 -2.92
CA ALA A 97 14.67 17.34 -1.62
C ALA A 97 13.82 18.60 -1.43
N SER A 98 13.57 19.35 -2.52
CA SER A 98 12.72 20.55 -2.51
C SER A 98 11.26 20.29 -2.18
N GLU A 99 10.79 19.04 -2.27
CA GLU A 99 9.41 18.64 -1.96
C GLU A 99 9.21 18.36 -0.47
N ILE A 100 10.30 18.31 0.32
CA ILE A 100 10.29 17.93 1.72
C ILE A 100 10.77 19.10 2.58
N THR A 101 9.93 19.55 3.50
CA THR A 101 10.33 20.51 4.54
C THR A 101 10.64 19.76 5.82
N GLY A 102 11.93 19.57 6.12
CA GLY A 102 12.40 18.85 7.30
C GLY A 102 12.30 17.33 7.16
N LYS A 103 11.11 16.75 7.41
CA LYS A 103 10.85 15.31 7.31
C LYS A 103 9.55 15.06 6.57
N GLY A 104 9.50 13.96 5.83
CA GLY A 104 8.29 13.50 5.18
C GLY A 104 8.20 11.98 5.19
N THR A 105 6.97 11.47 5.16
CA THR A 105 6.67 10.05 5.09
C THR A 105 5.94 9.78 3.78
N VAL A 106 6.40 8.78 3.03
CA VAL A 106 5.73 8.34 1.80
C VAL A 106 4.96 7.06 2.06
N ILE A 107 3.74 7.01 1.53
CA ILE A 107 2.87 5.83 1.60
C ILE A 107 2.52 5.45 0.17
N CYS A 108 2.58 4.15 -0.13
CA CYS A 108 2.14 3.61 -1.41
C CYS A 108 0.85 2.82 -1.22
N GLU A 109 -0.14 3.13 -2.04
CA GLU A 109 -1.38 2.36 -2.19
C GLU A 109 -1.39 1.74 -3.59
N ILE A 110 -2.01 0.57 -3.70
CA ILE A 110 -2.24 -0.12 -4.98
C ILE A 110 -3.74 -0.29 -5.21
N GLU A 111 -4.15 -0.07 -6.46
CA GLU A 111 -5.53 -0.27 -6.95
C GLU A 111 -5.55 -1.20 -8.16
#